data_AF-A0A7V9HHP7-F1
#
_entry.id   AF-A0A7V9HHP7-F1
#
_cell.length_a   1.000
_cell.length_b   1.000
_cell.length_c   1.000
_cell.angle_alpha   90.00
_cell.angle_beta   90.00
_cell.angle_gamma   90.00
#
_symmetry.space_group_name_H-M   'P 1'
#
loop_
_entity.id
_entity.type
_entity.pdbx_description
1 polymer ?
#
loop_
_entity_poly.entity_id
_entity_poly.type
_entity_poly.pdbx_seq_one_letter_code
_entity_poly.pdbx_strand_id
1 'polypeptide(L)'
;MSSRLRRGGALAAAVTLTLVLAVPVLAHEHREILDGRYEITIGFLNEPAFVGEQNGLFLQVVDLTADDGEAAAGEDEAAEEGDHGAGEPVIGLDQTLQAEVIFGDQTMVLELSPMGGELGSYQSVFFPTAVGDYTFRLIGELDGNTIDESFTSAPDGFDSVQAVEALQFPQP
;
A
#
# COMPACT_ATOMS: atom_id res chain seq x y z
N MET A 1 68.50 -12.42 36.60
CA MET A 1 67.83 -11.15 36.97
C MET A 1 68.17 -10.14 35.88
N SER A 2 67.29 -9.62 35.03
CA SER A 2 65.83 -9.66 34.93
C SER A 2 65.47 -9.28 33.48
N SER A 3 64.53 -9.97 32.86
CA SER A 3 64.02 -9.64 31.52
C SER A 3 63.11 -8.40 31.60
N ARG A 4 63.25 -7.46 30.65
CA ARG A 4 62.33 -6.33 30.51
C ARG A 4 61.27 -6.68 29.47
N LEU A 5 60.06 -6.98 29.94
CA LEU A 5 58.87 -7.23 29.14
C LEU A 5 58.36 -5.89 28.54
N ARG A 6 58.37 -5.75 27.22
CA ARG A 6 57.75 -4.62 26.52
C ARG A 6 56.24 -4.87 26.45
N ARG A 7 55.44 -4.02 27.10
CA ARG A 7 53.98 -4.01 26.99
C ARG A 7 53.59 -3.35 25.66
N GLY A 8 53.13 -4.14 24.69
CA GLY A 8 52.42 -3.63 23.52
C GLY A 8 51.00 -3.25 23.94
N GLY A 9 50.64 -1.98 23.78
CA GLY A 9 49.26 -1.54 23.92
C GLY A 9 48.50 -1.86 22.65
N ALA A 10 47.48 -2.72 22.74
CA ALA A 10 46.51 -2.91 21.67
C ALA A 10 45.43 -1.82 21.80
N LEU A 11 45.32 -0.96 20.80
CA LEU A 11 44.16 -0.09 20.60
C LEU A 11 43.00 -0.99 20.16
N ALA A 12 42.00 -1.19 21.02
CA ALA A 12 40.76 -1.84 20.63
C ALA A 12 39.87 -0.81 19.93
N ALA A 13 39.72 -0.93 18.61
CA ALA A 13 38.72 -0.17 17.85
C ALA A 13 37.33 -0.75 18.18
N ALA A 14 36.49 0.01 18.87
CA ALA A 14 35.10 -0.35 19.09
C ALA A 14 34.32 -0.08 17.80
N VAL A 15 33.90 -1.15 17.11
CA VAL A 15 32.95 -1.08 16.01
C VAL A 15 31.56 -1.02 16.62
N THR A 16 30.91 0.14 16.60
CA THR A 16 29.49 0.28 16.96
C THR A 16 28.66 -0.29 15.81
N LEU A 17 28.06 -1.46 16.03
CA LEU A 17 27.10 -2.06 15.11
C LEU A 17 25.76 -1.31 15.24
N THR A 18 25.46 -0.43 14.30
CA THR A 18 24.14 0.21 14.20
C THR A 18 23.15 -0.83 13.68
N LEU A 19 22.24 -1.29 14.54
CA LEU A 19 21.13 -2.16 14.14
C LEU A 19 20.13 -1.33 13.34
N VAL A 20 20.11 -1.51 12.02
CA VAL A 20 19.03 -1.01 11.17
C VAL A 20 17.89 -2.01 11.29
N LEU A 21 16.84 -1.63 12.02
CA LEU A 21 15.59 -2.38 12.00
C LEU A 21 14.93 -2.09 10.65
N ALA A 22 14.73 -3.14 9.83
CA ALA A 22 13.89 -3.04 8.65
C ALA A 22 12.44 -2.85 9.14
N VAL A 23 11.89 -1.65 8.92
CA VAL A 23 10.46 -1.43 9.06
C VAL A 23 9.83 -2.01 7.78
N PRO A 24 8.83 -2.90 7.87
CA PRO A 24 8.12 -3.33 6.68
C PRO A 24 7.48 -2.10 6.03
N VAL A 25 7.80 -1.85 4.77
CA VAL A 25 7.06 -0.88 3.96
C VAL A 25 5.83 -1.63 3.47
N LEU A 26 4.66 -1.17 3.87
CA LEU A 26 3.42 -1.72 3.35
C LEU A 26 3.18 -1.07 1.97
N ALA A 27 3.01 -1.91 0.97
CA ALA A 27 2.58 -1.50 -0.36
C ALA A 27 1.19 -0.82 -0.32
N HIS A 28 0.34 -1.25 0.62
CA HIS A 28 -1.02 -0.77 0.75
C HIS A 28 -1.33 -0.47 2.22
N GLU A 29 -2.11 0.57 2.49
CA GLU A 29 -2.71 0.78 3.81
C GLU A 29 -3.85 -0.23 3.99
N HIS A 30 -3.86 -0.91 5.14
CA HIS A 30 -4.99 -1.73 5.58
C HIS A 30 -5.71 -1.01 6.70
N ARG A 31 -7.03 -0.84 6.57
CA ARG A 31 -7.84 -0.18 7.59
C ARG A 31 -9.20 -0.83 7.75
N GLU A 32 -9.50 -1.22 8.98
CA GLU A 32 -10.85 -1.56 9.38
C GLU A 32 -11.73 -0.30 9.50
N ILE A 33 -12.94 -0.35 8.95
CA ILE A 33 -13.95 0.70 9.04
C ILE A 33 -15.30 0.12 9.48
N LEU A 34 -16.26 1.02 9.77
CA LEU A 34 -17.62 0.66 10.20
C LEU A 34 -17.60 -0.37 11.35
N ASP A 35 -16.89 -0.02 12.43
CA ASP A 35 -16.73 -0.82 13.65
C ASP A 35 -16.14 -2.23 13.41
N GLY A 36 -15.19 -2.35 12.47
CA GLY A 36 -14.51 -3.61 12.16
C GLY A 36 -15.27 -4.53 11.22
N ARG A 37 -16.34 -4.02 10.58
CA ARG A 37 -17.13 -4.81 9.63
C ARG A 37 -16.38 -5.03 8.31
N TYR A 38 -15.70 -4.00 7.83
CA TYR A 38 -14.98 -4.07 6.56
C TYR A 38 -13.52 -3.76 6.76
N GLU A 39 -12.65 -4.47 6.05
CA GLU A 39 -11.28 -4.05 5.83
C GLU A 39 -11.16 -3.43 4.43
N ILE A 40 -10.50 -2.27 4.38
CA ILE A 40 -10.07 -1.61 3.15
C ILE A 40 -8.57 -1.80 3.01
N THR A 41 -8.14 -2.34 1.86
CA THR A 41 -6.75 -2.33 1.39
C THR A 41 -6.63 -1.32 0.27
N ILE A 42 -5.76 -0.32 0.41
CA ILE A 42 -5.71 0.82 -0.51
C ILE A 42 -4.30 1.36 -0.71
N GLY A 43 -3.96 1.72 -1.95
CA GLY A 43 -2.64 2.20 -2.30
C GLY A 43 -2.49 2.52 -3.78
N PHE A 44 -1.25 2.63 -4.23
CA PHE A 44 -0.96 2.79 -5.65
C PHE A 44 -1.12 1.47 -6.41
N LEU A 45 -1.67 1.54 -7.63
CA LEU A 45 -1.84 0.37 -8.49
C LEU A 45 -0.50 -0.28 -8.89
N ASN A 46 0.51 0.53 -9.17
CA ASN A 46 1.85 0.08 -9.51
C ASN A 46 2.85 0.65 -8.51
N GLU A 47 3.69 -0.22 -7.94
CA GLU A 47 4.64 0.19 -6.92
C GLU A 47 6.09 -0.27 -7.20
N PRO A 48 7.09 0.59 -6.89
CA PRO A 48 6.95 1.94 -6.36
C PRO A 48 6.29 2.92 -7.33
N ALA A 49 5.56 3.91 -6.83
CA ALA A 49 4.92 4.90 -7.68
C ALA A 49 5.94 5.94 -8.15
N PHE A 50 6.10 6.09 -9.47
CA PHE A 50 7.00 7.09 -10.06
C PHE A 50 6.25 8.21 -10.78
N VAL A 51 6.81 9.41 -10.72
CA VAL A 51 6.33 10.56 -11.48
C VAL A 51 6.42 10.29 -12.99
N GLY A 52 5.36 10.65 -13.72
CA GLY A 52 5.29 10.56 -15.18
C GLY A 52 4.96 9.16 -15.72
N GLU A 53 4.87 8.15 -14.86
CA GLU A 53 4.48 6.79 -15.24
C GLU A 53 2.97 6.59 -15.08
N GLN A 54 2.40 5.61 -15.79
CA GLN A 54 1.00 5.25 -15.59
C GLN A 54 0.84 4.59 -14.23
N ASN A 55 -0.07 5.12 -13.42
CA ASN A 55 -0.41 4.56 -12.13
C ASN A 55 -1.93 4.65 -11.89
N GLY A 56 -2.37 4.44 -10.66
CA GLY A 56 -3.78 4.31 -10.32
C GLY A 56 -3.98 4.19 -8.84
N LEU A 57 -5.25 4.22 -8.43
CA LEU A 57 -5.68 3.65 -7.17
C LEU A 57 -5.74 2.13 -7.33
N PHE A 58 -5.23 1.39 -6.35
CA PHE A 58 -5.69 0.04 -6.03
C PHE A 58 -6.62 0.14 -4.82
N LEU A 59 -7.75 -0.56 -4.88
CA LEU A 59 -8.71 -0.66 -3.80
C LEU A 59 -9.22 -2.09 -3.71
N GLN A 60 -9.13 -2.70 -2.54
CA GLN A 60 -9.85 -3.92 -2.21
C GLN A 60 -10.67 -3.71 -0.94
N VAL A 61 -11.89 -4.25 -0.91
CA VAL A 61 -12.77 -4.20 0.25
C VAL A 61 -13.31 -5.59 0.53
N VAL A 62 -13.16 -6.06 1.77
CA VAL A 62 -13.69 -7.33 2.24
C VAL A 62 -14.61 -7.12 3.44
N ASP A 63 -15.74 -7.83 3.51
CA ASP A 63 -16.62 -7.91 4.67
C ASP A 63 -16.10 -8.99 5.63
N LEU A 64 -15.58 -8.57 6.77
CA LEU A 64 -15.02 -9.45 7.81
C LEU A 64 -16.10 -10.14 8.67
N THR A 65 -17.38 -9.78 8.48
CA THR A 65 -18.51 -10.27 9.28
C THR A 65 -19.45 -11.17 8.49
N ALA A 66 -19.24 -11.29 7.18
CA ALA A 66 -19.97 -12.24 6.37
C ALA A 66 -19.59 -13.66 6.82
N ASP A 67 -20.56 -14.41 7.37
CA ASP A 67 -20.40 -15.82 7.74
C ASP A 67 -19.89 -16.62 6.52
N ASP A 68 -18.66 -17.13 6.54
CA ASP A 68 -17.96 -18.03 5.59
C ASP A 68 -18.77 -18.47 4.36
N GLY A 69 -19.18 -17.51 3.54
CA GLY A 69 -20.42 -17.58 2.80
C GLY A 69 -20.21 -18.13 1.41
N GLU A 70 -19.79 -19.40 1.33
CA GLU A 70 -19.37 -20.04 0.08
C GLU A 70 -18.41 -19.13 -0.69
N ALA A 71 -17.18 -19.00 -0.16
CA ALA A 71 -16.02 -18.56 -0.90
C ALA A 71 -16.20 -18.97 -2.36
N ALA A 72 -16.42 -17.99 -3.24
CA ALA A 72 -16.70 -18.25 -4.64
C ALA A 72 -15.52 -19.05 -5.18
N ALA A 73 -15.70 -20.38 -5.26
CA ALA A 73 -14.68 -21.31 -5.64
C ALA A 73 -14.39 -21.08 -7.13
N GLY A 74 -13.49 -20.13 -7.40
CA GLY A 74 -12.62 -20.20 -8.55
C GLY A 74 -11.73 -21.42 -8.32
N GLU A 75 -12.12 -22.54 -8.92
CA GLU A 75 -11.25 -23.69 -9.04
C GLU A 75 -9.98 -23.25 -9.78
N ASP A 76 -8.83 -23.59 -9.18
CA ASP A 76 -7.50 -23.56 -9.79
C ASP A 76 -6.79 -22.20 -9.87
N GLU A 77 -6.23 -21.73 -8.75
CA GLU A 77 -4.89 -21.13 -8.76
C GLU A 77 -4.20 -21.50 -7.44
N ALA A 78 -2.98 -22.03 -7.54
CA ALA A 78 -2.13 -22.27 -6.39
C ALA A 78 -1.72 -20.91 -5.81
N ALA A 79 -2.50 -20.40 -4.85
CA ALA A 79 -2.20 -19.17 -4.15
C ALA A 79 -0.92 -19.35 -3.33
N GLU A 80 0.12 -18.67 -3.80
CA GLU A 80 1.29 -18.24 -3.03
C GLU A 80 0.84 -17.60 -1.71
N GLU A 81 1.71 -17.67 -0.68
CA GLU A 81 1.45 -17.09 0.64
C GLU A 81 1.34 -15.55 0.59
N GLY A 82 0.17 -15.08 0.21
CA GLY A 82 -0.34 -13.73 0.44
C GLY A 82 -1.54 -13.84 1.36
N ASP A 83 -1.50 -13.10 2.47
CA ASP A 83 -2.54 -13.00 3.49
C ASP A 83 -3.81 -12.37 2.89
N HIS A 84 -4.58 -13.12 2.11
CA HIS A 84 -5.92 -12.72 1.69
C HIS A 84 -6.81 -12.83 2.94
N GLY A 85 -7.16 -11.66 3.49
CA GLY A 85 -7.91 -11.52 4.74
C GLY A 85 -9.15 -12.40 4.78
N ALA A 86 -9.46 -12.92 5.97
CA ALA A 86 -10.53 -13.88 6.24
C ALA A 86 -11.94 -13.28 6.13
N GLY A 87 -12.28 -12.65 5.00
CA GLY A 87 -13.57 -12.00 4.75
C GLY A 87 -14.08 -12.18 3.31
N GLU A 88 -15.35 -11.86 3.09
CA GLU A 88 -16.00 -11.99 1.78
C GLU A 88 -15.79 -10.74 0.91
N PRO A 89 -15.36 -10.85 -0.35
CA PRO A 89 -15.13 -9.69 -1.21
C PRO A 89 -16.40 -8.87 -1.48
N VAL A 90 -16.31 -7.55 -1.36
CA VAL A 90 -17.44 -6.64 -1.64
C VAL A 90 -17.44 -6.22 -3.10
N ILE A 91 -18.49 -6.61 -3.83
CA ILE A 91 -18.65 -6.33 -5.27
C ILE A 91 -19.61 -5.15 -5.54
N GLY A 92 -19.55 -4.59 -6.75
CA GLY A 92 -20.36 -3.45 -7.21
C GLY A 92 -19.95 -2.06 -6.70
N LEU A 93 -18.78 -1.91 -6.06
CA LEU A 93 -18.32 -0.64 -5.50
C LEU A 93 -18.05 0.45 -6.53
N ASP A 94 -17.81 0.09 -7.79
CA ASP A 94 -17.73 1.00 -8.93
C ASP A 94 -19.02 1.81 -9.17
N GLN A 95 -20.15 1.36 -8.60
CA GLN A 95 -21.44 2.04 -8.70
C GLN A 95 -21.84 2.79 -7.44
N THR A 96 -21.25 2.45 -6.28
CA THR A 96 -21.65 3.01 -4.97
C THR A 96 -20.60 3.93 -4.36
N LEU A 97 -19.34 3.82 -4.79
CA LEU A 97 -18.23 4.64 -4.32
C LEU A 97 -17.69 5.53 -5.43
N GLN A 98 -17.41 6.78 -5.06
CA GLN A 98 -16.54 7.68 -5.80
C GLN A 98 -15.16 7.67 -5.15
N ALA A 99 -14.13 7.51 -5.98
CA ALA A 99 -12.75 7.69 -5.56
C ALA A 99 -12.19 9.04 -6.05
N GLU A 100 -11.34 9.66 -5.25
CA GLU A 100 -10.59 10.87 -5.58
C GLU A 100 -9.12 10.68 -5.25
N VAL A 101 -8.24 11.30 -6.06
CA VAL A 101 -6.85 11.55 -5.71
C VAL A 101 -6.65 13.03 -5.44
N ILE A 102 -5.90 13.34 -4.38
CA ILE A 102 -5.65 14.69 -3.90
C ILE A 102 -4.14 14.91 -3.78
N PHE A 103 -3.66 16.04 -4.27
CA PHE A 103 -2.28 16.50 -4.09
C PHE A 103 -2.29 18.01 -3.82
N GLY A 104 -1.83 18.42 -2.63
CA GLY A 104 -1.91 19.81 -2.20
C GLY A 104 -3.36 20.31 -2.17
N ASP A 105 -3.68 21.31 -2.99
CA ASP A 105 -5.03 21.89 -3.15
C ASP A 105 -5.77 21.38 -4.40
N GLN A 106 -5.20 20.41 -5.12
CA GLN A 106 -5.76 19.86 -6.35
C GLN A 106 -6.43 18.51 -6.09
N THR A 107 -7.59 18.30 -6.72
CA THR A 107 -8.36 17.05 -6.63
C THR A 107 -8.71 16.57 -8.04
N MET A 108 -8.65 15.26 -8.24
CA MET A 108 -9.10 14.60 -9.46
C MET A 108 -9.96 13.38 -9.09
N VAL A 109 -11.14 13.28 -9.70
CA VAL A 109 -12.01 12.11 -9.57
C VAL A 109 -11.38 10.94 -10.32
N LEU A 110 -11.39 9.77 -9.69
CA LEU A 110 -10.91 8.52 -10.23
C LEU A 110 -12.10 7.63 -10.55
N GLU A 111 -12.19 7.18 -11.81
CA GLU A 111 -13.16 6.17 -12.20
C GLU A 111 -12.70 4.80 -11.70
N LEU A 112 -13.49 4.19 -10.82
CA LEU A 112 -13.26 2.83 -10.34
C LEU A 112 -13.69 1.83 -11.42
N SER A 113 -12.87 0.83 -11.65
CA SER A 113 -13.14 -0.30 -12.54
C SER A 113 -12.78 -1.61 -11.85
N PRO A 114 -13.65 -2.63 -11.87
CA PRO A 114 -13.32 -3.93 -11.31
C PRO A 114 -12.03 -4.51 -11.92
N MET A 115 -11.15 -5.05 -11.08
CA MET A 115 -9.99 -5.80 -11.53
C MET A 115 -10.41 -7.22 -11.92
N GLY A 116 -9.92 -7.72 -13.05
CA GLY A 116 -10.13 -9.12 -13.41
C GLY A 116 -9.21 -10.03 -12.60
N GLY A 117 -9.72 -11.16 -12.12
CA GLY A 117 -8.94 -12.21 -11.43
C GLY A 117 -9.07 -12.22 -9.92
N GLU A 118 -9.43 -11.11 -9.29
CA GLU A 118 -9.64 -11.01 -7.84
C GLU A 118 -10.95 -10.25 -7.57
N LEU A 119 -11.91 -10.92 -6.94
CA LEU A 119 -13.20 -10.30 -6.61
C LEU A 119 -13.00 -9.25 -5.51
N GLY A 120 -13.83 -8.22 -5.53
CA GLY A 120 -13.77 -7.10 -4.58
C GLY A 120 -12.56 -6.17 -4.75
N SER A 121 -11.70 -6.42 -5.73
CA SER A 121 -10.59 -5.54 -6.11
C SER A 121 -11.00 -4.61 -7.27
N TYR A 122 -10.59 -3.36 -7.16
CA TYR A 122 -10.89 -2.25 -8.06
C TYR A 122 -9.63 -1.46 -8.35
N GLN A 123 -9.57 -0.90 -9.55
CA GLN A 123 -8.51 -0.01 -9.97
C GLN A 123 -9.03 1.28 -10.57
N SER A 124 -8.17 2.29 -10.61
CA SER A 124 -8.34 3.45 -11.48
C SER A 124 -7.05 3.73 -12.26
N VAL A 125 -7.05 4.76 -13.10
CA VAL A 125 -5.85 5.17 -13.84
C VAL A 125 -5.63 6.67 -13.71
N PHE A 126 -4.40 7.05 -13.39
CA PHE A 126 -3.90 8.42 -13.54
C PHE A 126 -2.38 8.44 -13.71
N PHE A 127 -1.83 9.62 -14.00
CA PHE A 127 -0.38 9.81 -14.16
C PHE A 127 0.07 10.86 -13.14
N PRO A 128 0.73 10.47 -12.03
CA PRO A 128 1.24 11.45 -11.09
C PRO A 128 2.29 12.33 -11.77
N THR A 129 2.19 13.63 -11.58
CA THR A 129 3.07 14.64 -12.22
C THR A 129 3.96 15.37 -11.22
N ALA A 130 3.86 15.03 -9.94
CA ALA A 130 4.68 15.57 -8.87
C ALA A 130 5.16 14.44 -7.96
N VAL A 131 6.34 14.64 -7.39
CA VAL A 131 6.89 13.80 -6.31
C VAL A 131 6.25 14.23 -4.99
N GLY A 132 5.98 13.27 -4.12
CA GLY A 132 5.49 13.53 -2.76
C GLY A 132 4.24 12.72 -2.42
N ASP A 133 3.60 13.14 -1.34
CA ASP A 133 2.48 12.43 -0.75
C ASP A 133 1.19 12.75 -1.49
N TYR A 134 0.41 11.72 -1.75
CA TYR A 134 -0.91 11.81 -2.33
C TYR A 134 -1.93 11.27 -1.32
N THR A 135 -3.14 11.81 -1.36
CA THR A 135 -4.27 11.28 -0.57
C THR A 135 -5.29 10.67 -1.52
N PHE A 136 -5.66 9.42 -1.28
CA PHE A 136 -6.86 8.83 -1.85
C PHE A 136 -8.04 9.06 -0.91
N ARG A 137 -9.20 9.41 -1.48
CA ARG A 137 -10.43 9.60 -0.73
C ARG A 137 -11.56 8.79 -1.36
N LEU A 138 -12.28 8.06 -0.53
CA LEU A 138 -13.44 7.24 -0.91
C LEU A 138 -14.70 7.83 -0.30
N ILE A 139 -15.70 8.12 -1.12
CA ILE A 139 -16.97 8.74 -0.71
C ILE A 139 -18.11 7.93 -1.30
N GLY A 140 -19.09 7.56 -0.50
CA GLY A 140 -20.26 6.84 -1.01
C GLY A 140 -20.91 5.98 0.05
N GLU A 141 -21.41 4.81 -0.38
CA GLU A 141 -22.08 3.86 0.52
C GLU A 141 -21.49 2.45 0.40
N LEU A 142 -21.33 1.79 1.56
CA LEU A 142 -21.06 0.36 1.71
C LEU A 142 -22.24 -0.29 2.44
N ASP A 143 -23.00 -1.14 1.73
CA ASP A 143 -24.21 -1.79 2.26
C ASP A 143 -25.20 -0.79 2.90
N GLY A 144 -25.39 0.37 2.24
CA GLY A 144 -26.25 1.46 2.72
C GLY A 144 -25.68 2.32 3.86
N ASN A 145 -24.46 2.04 4.33
CA ASN A 145 -23.75 2.88 5.29
C ASN A 145 -22.89 3.89 4.57
N THR A 146 -23.10 5.18 4.83
CA THR A 146 -22.30 6.24 4.22
C THR A 146 -20.86 6.21 4.75
N ILE A 147 -19.90 6.33 3.84
CA ILE A 147 -18.47 6.47 4.15
C ILE A 147 -17.88 7.73 3.49
N ASP A 148 -16.87 8.30 4.16
CA ASP A 148 -16.04 9.40 3.68
C ASP A 148 -14.64 9.24 4.27
N GLU A 149 -13.85 8.39 3.63
CA GLU A 149 -12.60 7.86 4.16
C GLU A 149 -11.41 8.42 3.37
N SER A 150 -10.38 8.90 4.06
CA SER A 150 -9.15 9.41 3.43
C SER A 150 -7.93 8.59 3.86
N PHE A 151 -7.00 8.40 2.93
CA PHE A 151 -5.81 7.57 3.06
C PHE A 151 -4.65 8.33 2.42
N THR A 152 -3.64 8.70 3.20
CA THR A 152 -2.53 9.55 2.73
C THR A 152 -1.25 8.75 2.76
N SER A 153 -0.44 8.86 1.71
CA SER A 153 0.90 8.26 1.68
C SER A 153 1.66 8.56 2.96
N ALA A 154 2.22 7.53 3.57
CA ALA A 154 2.94 7.64 4.84
C ALA A 154 3.91 6.46 5.01
N PRO A 155 4.97 6.58 5.82
CA PRO A 155 5.88 5.47 6.08
C PRO A 155 5.23 4.22 6.70
N ASP A 156 4.07 4.39 7.34
CA ASP A 156 3.23 3.36 7.94
C ASP A 156 1.96 3.05 7.13
N GLY A 157 1.81 3.65 5.95
CA GLY A 157 0.77 3.37 4.95
C GLY A 157 1.40 2.99 3.61
N PHE A 158 0.73 3.35 2.51
CA PHE A 158 1.30 3.19 1.16
C PHE A 158 2.35 4.28 0.85
N ASP A 159 3.26 3.96 -0.07
CA ASP A 159 4.42 4.81 -0.38
C ASP A 159 4.03 6.15 -1.06
N SER A 160 4.91 7.14 -0.93
CA SER A 160 4.82 8.41 -1.67
C SER A 160 5.27 8.25 -3.13
N VAL A 161 4.82 9.13 -4.03
CA VAL A 161 5.33 9.16 -5.41
C VAL A 161 6.78 9.62 -5.42
N GLN A 162 7.63 8.88 -6.13
CA GLN A 162 9.07 9.06 -6.20
C GLN A 162 9.54 9.61 -7.55
N ALA A 163 10.75 10.15 -7.53
CA ALA A 163 11.45 10.60 -8.72
C ALA A 163 12.12 9.39 -9.41
N VAL A 164 12.08 9.31 -10.74
CA VAL A 164 12.61 8.15 -11.49
C VAL A 164 14.12 8.27 -11.79
N GLU A 165 14.69 9.48 -11.68
CA GLU A 165 16.03 9.84 -12.17
C GLU A 165 17.15 8.96 -11.57
N ALA A 166 17.03 8.63 -10.28
CA ALA A 166 18.02 7.80 -9.58
C ALA A 166 18.06 6.34 -10.08
N LEU A 167 17.01 5.89 -10.76
CA LEU A 167 16.86 4.51 -11.24
C LEU A 167 17.07 4.38 -12.76
N GLN A 168 17.21 5.48 -13.48
CA GLN A 168 17.38 5.46 -14.94
C GLN A 168 18.76 4.94 -15.37
N PHE A 169 18.79 4.10 -16.39
CA PHE A 169 20.01 3.65 -17.06
C PHE A 169 19.77 3.34 -18.56
N PRO A 170 20.65 3.77 -19.48
CA PRO A 170 21.77 4.69 -19.25
C PRO A 170 21.25 6.06 -18.79
N GLN A 171 22.13 6.84 -18.15
CA GLN A 171 21.79 8.19 -17.74
C GLN A 171 21.60 9.07 -19.00
N PRO A 172 20.49 9.82 -19.11
CA PRO A 172 20.17 10.65 -20.27
C PRO A 172 21.07 11.88 -20.45
#